data_AF-A0A7C3QD62-F1
#
_entry.id   AF-A0A7C3QD62-F1
#
_cell.length_a   1.000
_cell.length_b   1.000
_cell.length_c   1.000
_cell.angle_alpha   90.00
_cell.angle_beta   90.00
_cell.angle_gamma   90.00
#
_symmetry.space_group_name_H-M   'P 1'
#
loop_
_entity.id
_entity.type
_entity.pdbx_description
1 polymer ?
#
loop_
_entity_poly.entity_id
_entity_poly.type
_entity_poly.pdbx_seq_one_letter_code
_entity_poly.pdbx_strand_id
1 'polypeptide(L)' 'KALELNREVQDKQLELVKGFRKELEGAVKKIAERDGYMFILDKDIETGNVLYAKESFDLTSMVIAELDKATK' A
#
# COMPACT_ATOMS: atom_id res chain seq x y z
N LYS A 1 28.23 -14.31 13.40
CA LYS A 1 27.47 -15.30 12.58
C LYS A 1 25.97 -15.32 12.87
N ALA A 2 25.43 -15.89 13.96
CA ALA A 2 23.97 -15.95 14.15
C ALA A 2 23.29 -14.55 14.28
N LEU A 3 23.93 -13.60 14.97
CA LEU A 3 23.42 -12.22 15.09
C LEU A 3 23.47 -11.44 13.77
N GLU A 4 24.51 -11.63 12.96
CA GLU A 4 24.62 -11.00 11.62
C GLU A 4 23.57 -11.57 10.66
N LEU A 5 23.31 -12.87 10.70
CA LEU A 5 22.27 -13.52 9.90
C LEU A 5 20.87 -13.03 10.29
N ASN A 6 20.59 -12.86 11.58
CA ASN A 6 19.33 -12.28 12.04
C ASN A 6 19.14 -10.82 11.57
N ARG A 7 20.22 -10.03 11.57
CA ARG A 7 20.18 -8.66 11.07
C ARG A 7 19.94 -8.60 9.56
N GLU A 8 20.64 -9.43 8.78
CA GLU A 8 20.47 -9.49 7.33
C GLU A 8 19.04 -9.90 6.92
N VAL A 9 18.43 -10.84 7.66
CA VAL A 9 17.03 -11.23 7.44
C VAL A 9 16.08 -10.08 7.73
N GLN A 10 16.27 -9.36 8.83
CA GLN A 10 15.44 -8.20 9.17
C GLN A 10 15.58 -7.08 8.14
N ASP A 11 16.81 -6.78 7.70
CA ASP A 11 17.07 -5.77 6.70
C ASP A 11 16.41 -6.13 5.36
N LYS A 12 16.48 -7.40 4.92
CA LYS A 12 15.79 -7.86 3.72
C LYS A 12 14.27 -7.77 3.84
N GLN A 13 13.70 -8.14 4.97
CA GLN A 13 12.26 -7.99 5.21
C GLN A 13 11.83 -6.53 5.12
N LEU A 14 12.62 -5.62 5.71
CA LEU A 14 12.34 -4.19 5.65
C LEU A 14 12.39 -3.65 4.21
N GLU A 15 13.40 -4.03 3.43
CA GLU A 15 13.53 -3.60 2.04
C GLU A 15 12.39 -4.14 1.16
N LEU A 16 11.96 -5.38 1.37
CA LEU A 16 10.78 -5.93 0.69
C LEU A 16 9.51 -5.13 1.01
N VAL A 17 9.28 -4.82 2.29
CA VAL A 17 8.11 -4.04 2.72
C VAL A 17 8.15 -2.62 2.15
N LYS A 18 9.33 -1.97 2.11
CA LYS A 18 9.50 -0.65 1.50
C LYS A 18 9.22 -0.68 -0.01
N GLY A 19 9.73 -1.69 -0.71
CA GLY A 19 9.49 -1.88 -2.15
C GLY A 19 7.99 -1.99 -2.44
N PHE A 20 7.31 -2.87 -1.71
CA PHE A 20 5.87 -3.05 -1.83
C PHE A 20 5.08 -1.75 -1.53
N ARG A 21 5.44 -1.03 -0.46
CA ARG A 21 4.80 0.27 -0.13
C ARG A 21 4.93 1.27 -1.28
N LYS A 22 6.08 1.32 -1.94
CA LYS A 22 6.31 2.23 -3.07
C LYS A 22 5.44 1.86 -4.29
N GLU A 23 5.29 0.57 -4.57
CA GLU A 23 4.38 0.10 -5.63
C GLU A 23 2.92 0.44 -5.31
N LEU A 24 2.50 0.23 -4.06
CA LEU A 24 1.18 0.59 -3.56
C LEU A 24 0.90 2.10 -3.72
N GLU A 25 1.83 2.95 -3.28
CA GLU A 25 1.74 4.40 -3.44
C GLU A 25 1.61 4.81 -4.92
N GLY A 26 2.34 4.15 -5.82
CA GLY A 26 2.26 4.37 -7.25
C GLY A 26 0.87 4.04 -7.82
N ALA A 27 0.31 2.89 -7.44
CA ALA A 27 -1.02 2.47 -7.86
C ALA A 27 -2.11 3.43 -7.34
N VAL A 28 -2.05 3.79 -6.06
CA VAL A 28 -2.97 4.75 -5.41
C VAL A 28 -2.91 6.10 -6.10
N LYS A 29 -1.70 6.62 -6.37
CA LYS A 29 -1.52 7.91 -7.07
C LYS A 29 -2.13 7.89 -8.47
N LYS A 30 -1.90 6.82 -9.23
CA LYS A 30 -2.42 6.69 -10.59
C LYS A 30 -3.94 6.68 -10.63
N ILE A 31 -4.58 5.98 -9.67
CA ILE A 31 -6.04 6.00 -9.50
C ILE A 31 -6.51 7.40 -9.10
N ALA A 32 -5.83 8.04 -8.16
CA ALA A 32 -6.18 9.38 -7.70
C ALA A 32 -6.21 10.40 -8.83
N GLU A 33 -5.16 10.44 -9.66
CA GLU A 33 -5.05 11.34 -10.80
C GLU A 33 -6.06 11.01 -11.92
N ARG A 34 -6.27 9.72 -12.21
CA ARG A 34 -7.19 9.28 -13.27
C ARG A 34 -8.64 9.61 -12.96
N ASP A 35 -9.06 9.37 -11.72
CA ASP A 35 -10.46 9.43 -11.31
C ASP A 35 -10.80 10.75 -10.56
N GLY A 36 -9.81 11.63 -10.39
CA GLY A 36 -10.00 12.99 -9.86
C GLY A 36 -10.13 13.05 -8.33
N TYR A 37 -9.52 12.12 -7.60
CA TYR A 37 -9.51 12.15 -6.13
C TYR A 37 -8.48 13.16 -5.60
N MET A 38 -8.94 14.07 -4.74
CA MET A 38 -8.06 15.02 -4.05
C MET A 38 -7.27 14.36 -2.91
N PHE A 39 -7.89 13.40 -2.22
CA PHE A 39 -7.31 12.67 -1.10
C PHE A 39 -7.80 11.22 -1.12
N ILE A 40 -6.93 10.30 -0.70
CA ILE A 40 -7.27 8.91 -0.41
C ILE A 40 -6.83 8.67 1.03
N LEU A 41 -7.72 8.10 1.82
CA LEU A 41 -7.49 7.84 3.25
C LEU A 41 -7.40 6.34 3.47
N ASP A 42 -6.40 5.93 4.25
CA ASP A 42 -6.27 4.55 4.68
C ASP A 42 -7.34 4.22 5.74
N LYS A 43 -8.03 3.11 5.52
CA LYS A 43 -9.10 2.60 6.39
C LYS A 43 -8.56 1.54 7.37
N ASP A 44 -7.25 1.55 7.64
CA ASP A 44 -6.64 0.70 8.66
C ASP A 44 -7.47 0.74 9.97
N ILE A 45 -7.87 -0.44 10.44
CA ILE A 45 -8.73 -0.59 11.62
C ILE A 45 -7.91 -0.34 12.91
N GLU A 46 -6.60 -0.57 12.88
CA GLU A 46 -5.73 -0.43 14.06
C GLU A 46 -5.14 0.98 14.19
N THR A 47 -4.89 1.65 13.06
CA THR A 47 -4.20 2.96 13.05
C THR A 47 -4.90 4.04 12.23
N GLY A 48 -6.02 3.73 11.57
CA GLY A 48 -6.66 4.62 10.62
C GLY A 48 -7.48 5.75 11.25
N ASN A 49 -7.47 6.89 10.58
CA ASN A 49 -8.21 8.09 10.97
C ASN A 49 -9.66 8.12 10.42
N VAL A 50 -10.13 7.01 9.83
CA VAL A 50 -11.43 6.91 9.16
C VAL A 50 -12.42 6.17 10.06
N LEU A 51 -13.31 6.91 10.73
CA LEU A 51 -14.34 6.33 11.59
C LEU A 51 -15.50 5.71 10.80
N TYR A 52 -15.81 6.26 9.63
CA TYR A 52 -16.86 5.78 8.74
C TYR A 52 -16.59 6.24 7.32
N ALA A 53 -16.77 5.31 6.37
CA ALA A 53 -16.86 5.60 4.95
C ALA A 53 -17.93 4.67 4.34
N LYS A 54 -18.68 5.17 3.37
CA LYS A 54 -19.56 4.32 2.56
C LYS A 54 -18.70 3.32 1.79
N GLU A 55 -19.19 2.10 1.62
CA GLU A 55 -18.52 1.06 0.83
C GLU A 55 -18.22 1.51 -0.61
N SER A 56 -19.07 2.36 -1.18
CA SER A 56 -18.85 2.97 -2.50
C SER A 56 -17.61 3.87 -2.61
N PHE A 57 -16.99 4.26 -1.48
CA PHE A 57 -15.74 5.02 -1.44
C PHE A 57 -14.52 4.13 -1.20
N ASP A 58 -14.71 2.82 -1.03
CA ASP A 58 -13.61 1.88 -0.86
C ASP A 58 -12.93 1.63 -2.21
N LEU A 59 -11.66 2.01 -2.29
CA LEU A 59 -10.85 1.87 -3.50
C LEU A 59 -9.99 0.59 -3.49
N THR A 60 -10.06 -0.23 -2.43
CA THR A 60 -9.13 -1.35 -2.21
C THR A 60 -9.08 -2.30 -3.39
N SER A 61 -10.24 -2.73 -3.90
CA SER A 61 -10.30 -3.63 -5.07
C SER A 61 -9.71 -3.00 -6.33
N MET A 62 -9.88 -1.69 -6.50
CA MET A 62 -9.32 -0.97 -7.65
C MET A 62 -7.80 -0.84 -7.55
N VAL A 63 -7.28 -0.58 -6.35
CA VAL A 63 -5.85 -0.51 -6.07
C VAL A 63 -5.18 -1.86 -6.29
N ILE A 64 -5.79 -2.96 -5.81
CA ILE A 64 -5.30 -4.33 -6.08
C ILE A 64 -5.23 -4.59 -7.58
N ALA A 65 -6.29 -4.29 -8.32
CA ALA A 65 -6.32 -4.50 -9.76
C ALA A 65 -5.28 -3.65 -10.51
N GLU A 66 -4.91 -2.49 -9.99
CA GLU A 66 -3.88 -1.65 -10.59
C GLU A 66 -2.46 -2.13 -10.25
N LEU A 67 -2.25 -2.63 -9.02
CA LEU A 67 -1.01 -3.30 -8.63
C LEU A 67 -0.73 -4.55 -9.48
N ASP A 68 -1.73 -5.40 -9.66
CA ASP A 68 -1.60 -6.64 -10.46
C ASP A 68 -1.20 -6.38 -11.92
N LYS A 69 -1.49 -5.19 -12.46
CA LYS A 69 -1.05 -4.78 -13.79
C LYS A 69 0.41 -4.33 -13.83
N ALA A 70 0.93 -3.80 -12.72
CA ALA A 70 2.31 -3.34 -12.62
C ALA A 70 3.29 -4.50 -12.37
N THR A 71 2.81 -5.61 -11.79
CA THR A 71 3.61 -6.81 -11.49
C THR A 71 3.60 -7.86 -12.63
N LYS A 72 2.81 -7.64 -13.69
CA LYS A 72 2.86 -8.42 -14.94
C LYS A 72 3.84 -7.83 -15.93
#